data_AF-A0AAU5C0J6-F1
#
_entry.id   AF-A0AAU5C0J6-F1
#
_cell.length_a   1.000
_cell.length_b   1.000
_cell.length_c   1.000
_cell.angle_alpha   90.00
_cell.angle_beta   90.00
_cell.angle_gamma   90.00
#
_symmetry.space_group_name_H-M   'P 1'
#
loop_
_entity.id
_entity.type
_entity.pdbx_description
1 polymer ?
#
loop_
_entity_poly.entity_id
_entity_poly.type
_entity_poly.pdbx_seq_one_letter_code
_entity_poly.pdbx_strand_id
1 'polypeptide(L)'
;MDIRLELIGVPVTDIDRAKAFYERVGFHADHDIPVSDDIRFVQMTPPGSACSIAFGKGITEMAPGSLDNMQVVVTDIEEAHRELSTRGIEVTEIDDQPWGSFVYFADPDGNRWAVQQTTPRGR
;
A
#
# COMPACT_ATOMS: atom_id res chain seq x y z
N MET A 1 21.22 19.31 2.09
CA MET A 1 21.02 18.37 0.98
C MET A 1 19.83 17.54 1.38
N ASP A 2 18.78 17.55 0.55
CA ASP A 2 17.50 16.93 0.89
C ASP A 2 17.35 15.64 0.09
N ILE A 3 17.21 14.51 0.79
CA ILE A 3 17.00 13.19 0.20
C ILE A 3 15.58 12.76 0.59
N ARG A 4 14.73 12.49 -0.40
CA ARG A 4 13.33 12.06 -0.21
C ARG A 4 13.12 10.68 -0.82
N LEU A 5 12.34 9.85 -0.15
CA LEU A 5 11.88 8.59 -0.71
C LEU A 5 10.73 8.89 -1.68
N GLU A 6 10.96 8.62 -2.96
CA GLU A 6 9.99 8.93 -4.02
C GLU A 6 9.09 7.75 -4.33
N LEU A 7 9.67 6.55 -4.48
CA LEU A 7 8.99 5.41 -5.09
C LEU A 7 9.51 4.08 -4.57
N ILE A 8 8.60 3.15 -4.28
CA ILE A 8 8.91 1.75 -3.92
C ILE A 8 8.29 0.80 -4.95
N GLY A 9 9.08 -0.17 -5.43
CA GLY A 9 8.57 -1.24 -6.31
C GLY A 9 7.82 -2.32 -5.52
N VAL A 10 6.59 -2.64 -5.92
CA VAL A 10 5.78 -3.72 -5.33
C VAL A 10 5.76 -4.90 -6.30
N PRO A 11 6.21 -6.10 -5.90
CA PRO A 11 6.24 -7.25 -6.79
C PRO A 11 4.87 -7.92 -6.88
N VAL A 12 4.26 -7.89 -8.06
CA VAL A 12 2.91 -8.42 -8.32
C VAL A 12 2.92 -9.36 -9.52
N THR A 13 2.02 -10.36 -9.55
CA THR A 13 1.86 -11.24 -10.72
C THR A 13 0.94 -10.66 -11.79
N ASP A 14 -0.05 -9.86 -11.39
CA ASP A 14 -1.07 -9.29 -12.29
C ASP A 14 -1.25 -7.80 -12.00
N ILE A 15 -0.88 -6.97 -12.98
CA ILE A 15 -0.87 -5.50 -12.87
C ILE A 15 -2.29 -4.94 -12.70
N ASP A 16 -3.28 -5.46 -13.44
CA ASP A 16 -4.64 -4.94 -13.40
C ASP A 16 -5.34 -5.34 -12.10
N ARG A 17 -5.11 -6.57 -11.64
CA ARG A 17 -5.60 -7.04 -10.34
C ARG A 17 -5.00 -6.24 -9.19
N ALA A 18 -3.70 -5.95 -9.23
CA ALA A 18 -3.03 -5.13 -8.23
C ALA A 18 -3.56 -3.69 -8.25
N LYS A 19 -3.66 -3.07 -9.43
CA LYS A 19 -4.21 -1.71 -9.57
C LYS A 19 -5.62 -1.60 -9.00
N ALA A 20 -6.53 -2.48 -9.40
CA ALA A 20 -7.89 -2.49 -8.89
C ALA A 20 -7.97 -2.74 -7.38
N PHE A 21 -7.02 -3.50 -6.81
CA PHE A 21 -6.91 -3.66 -5.37
C PHE A 21 -6.47 -2.36 -4.68
N TYR A 22 -5.40 -1.74 -5.14
CA TYR A 22 -4.90 -0.50 -4.52
C TYR A 22 -5.85 0.68 -4.70
N GLU A 23 -6.60 0.74 -5.80
CA GLU A 23 -7.70 1.72 -5.97
C GLU A 23 -8.80 1.50 -4.93
N ARG A 24 -9.14 0.24 -4.63
CA ARG A 24 -10.10 -0.10 -3.55
C ARG A 24 -9.53 0.19 -2.16
N VAL A 25 -8.23 0.02 -1.93
CA VAL A 25 -7.58 0.48 -0.68
C VAL A 25 -7.71 2.00 -0.54
N GLY A 26 -7.78 2.72 -1.66
CA GLY A 26 -7.98 4.17 -1.72
C GLY A 26 -6.78 4.92 -2.28
N PHE A 27 -5.81 4.24 -2.87
CA PHE A 27 -4.67 4.88 -3.53
C PHE A 27 -5.11 5.44 -4.87
N HIS A 28 -4.48 6.54 -5.28
CA HIS A 28 -4.75 7.16 -6.57
C HIS A 28 -3.74 6.68 -7.60
N ALA A 29 -4.20 6.30 -8.80
CA ALA A 29 -3.32 6.03 -9.92
C ALA A 29 -2.83 7.36 -10.51
N ASP A 30 -1.53 7.62 -10.39
CA ASP A 30 -0.89 8.81 -10.95
C ASP A 30 -0.51 8.56 -12.41
N HIS A 31 -0.01 7.36 -12.67
CA HIS A 31 0.43 6.92 -13.99
C HIS A 31 0.01 5.48 -14.25
N ASP A 32 -0.43 5.23 -15.48
CA ASP A 32 -0.62 3.90 -16.05
C ASP A 32 -0.23 4.00 -17.52
N ILE A 33 1.05 3.78 -17.80
CA ILE A 33 1.65 4.10 -19.10
C ILE A 33 2.39 2.86 -19.62
N PRO A 34 2.13 2.42 -20.87
CA PRO A 34 3.03 1.51 -21.56
C PRO A 34 4.32 2.27 -21.92
N VAL A 35 5.42 1.90 -21.29
CA VAL A 35 6.76 2.47 -21.56
C VAL A 35 7.37 1.83 -22.80
N SER A 36 7.04 0.55 -23.05
CA SER A 36 7.37 -0.20 -24.28
C SER A 36 6.41 -1.40 -24.42
N ASP A 37 6.51 -2.15 -25.52
CA ASP A 37 5.75 -3.40 -25.71
C ASP A 37 5.96 -4.41 -24.56
N ASP A 38 7.09 -4.30 -23.86
CA ASP A 38 7.48 -5.18 -22.77
C ASP A 38 7.36 -4.56 -21.38
N ILE A 39 7.03 -3.27 -21.25
CA ILE A 39 7.05 -2.57 -19.96
C ILE A 39 5.76 -1.74 -19.83
N ARG A 40 4.92 -2.10 -18.86
CA ARG A 40 3.84 -1.25 -18.37
C ARG A 40 4.22 -0.77 -16.99
N PHE A 41 4.21 0.55 -16.80
CA PHE A 41 4.51 1.20 -15.53
C PHE A 41 3.21 1.74 -14.94
N VAL A 42 2.83 1.19 -13.78
CA VAL A 42 1.73 1.73 -12.97
C VAL A 42 2.34 2.33 -11.71
N GLN A 43 2.02 3.59 -11.44
CA GLN A 43 2.39 4.29 -10.21
C GLN A 43 1.12 4.72 -9.49
N MET A 44 1.10 4.48 -8.18
CA MET A 44 -0.02 4.85 -7.33
C MET A 44 0.46 5.49 -6.02
N THR A 45 -0.24 6.53 -5.58
CA THR A 45 0.11 7.27 -4.37
C THR A 45 -0.96 7.08 -3.29
N PRO A 46 -0.57 6.66 -2.07
CA PRO A 46 -1.46 6.73 -0.91
C PRO A 46 -1.86 8.18 -0.64
N PRO A 47 -3.13 8.49 -0.36
CA PRO A 47 -3.55 9.86 -0.10
C PRO A 47 -2.72 10.55 0.98
N GLY A 48 -2.19 11.74 0.69
CA GLY A 48 -1.36 12.51 1.61
C GLY A 48 0.11 12.10 1.70
N SER A 49 0.53 11.01 1.06
CA SER A 49 1.93 10.60 1.01
C SER A 49 2.73 11.39 -0.04
N ALA A 50 4.01 11.62 0.27
CA ALA A 50 4.99 12.14 -0.69
C ALA A 50 5.72 11.01 -1.45
N CYS A 51 5.52 9.76 -1.06
CA CYS A 51 6.11 8.57 -1.67
C CYS A 51 5.00 7.71 -2.30
N SER A 52 5.27 7.18 -3.49
CA SER A 52 4.36 6.31 -4.24
C SER A 52 4.82 4.85 -4.21
N ILE A 53 3.94 3.96 -4.69
CA ILE A 53 4.31 2.62 -5.13
C ILE A 53 4.30 2.53 -6.65
N ALA A 54 5.14 1.67 -7.21
CA ALA A 54 5.06 1.27 -8.60
C ALA A 54 5.07 -0.25 -8.76
N PHE A 55 4.36 -0.73 -9.76
CA PHE A 55 4.36 -2.14 -10.15
C PHE A 55 4.17 -2.25 -11.66
N GLY A 56 4.69 -3.34 -12.22
CA GLY A 56 4.80 -3.49 -13.66
C GLY A 56 5.87 -4.49 -14.09
N LYS A 57 5.87 -4.82 -15.38
CA LYS A 57 6.91 -5.68 -15.96
C LYS A 57 8.24 -4.91 -15.98
N GLY A 58 9.27 -5.48 -15.35
CA GLY A 58 10.61 -4.87 -15.28
C GLY A 58 10.80 -3.82 -14.18
N ILE A 59 9.86 -3.69 -13.23
CA ILE A 59 9.96 -2.68 -12.15
C ILE A 59 10.77 -3.17 -10.94
N THR A 60 10.72 -4.46 -10.64
CA THR A 60 11.46 -5.07 -9.53
C THR A 60 11.83 -6.51 -9.85
N GLU A 61 12.94 -6.98 -9.29
CA GLU A 61 13.41 -8.37 -9.38
C GLU A 61 12.89 -9.23 -8.19
N MET A 62 12.18 -8.62 -7.25
CA MET A 62 11.60 -9.32 -6.10
C MET A 62 10.56 -10.34 -6.55
N ALA A 63 10.49 -11.48 -5.86
CA ALA A 63 9.43 -12.46 -6.09
C ALA A 63 8.06 -11.83 -5.77
N PRO A 64 7.02 -12.03 -6.61
CA PRO A 64 5.67 -11.57 -6.31
C PRO A 64 5.20 -11.98 -4.92
N GLY A 65 4.61 -11.05 -4.17
CA GLY A 65 4.14 -11.29 -2.80
C GLY A 65 5.22 -11.30 -1.72
N SER A 66 6.50 -11.13 -2.08
CA SER A 66 7.60 -11.20 -1.11
C SER A 66 7.84 -9.91 -0.32
N LEU A 67 7.19 -8.81 -0.69
CA LEU A 67 7.34 -7.54 0.01
C LEU A 67 6.65 -7.63 1.37
N ASP A 68 7.39 -7.28 2.42
CA ASP A 68 6.93 -7.36 3.79
C ASP A 68 7.16 -6.04 4.52
N ASN A 69 6.30 -5.74 5.49
CA ASN A 69 6.36 -4.56 6.35
C ASN A 69 6.34 -3.22 5.60
N MET A 70 5.54 -3.07 4.54
CA MET A 70 5.20 -1.73 4.04
C MET A 70 4.31 -1.04 5.06
N GLN A 71 4.66 0.19 5.44
CA GLN A 71 3.93 0.90 6.48
C GLN A 71 3.40 2.24 5.99
N VAL A 72 2.12 2.49 6.27
CA VAL A 72 1.45 3.78 6.06
C VAL A 72 0.88 4.29 7.36
N VAL A 73 0.71 5.61 7.47
CA VAL A 73 0.21 6.25 8.69
C VAL A 73 -1.15 6.89 8.43
N VAL A 74 -2.05 6.74 9.39
CA VAL A 74 -3.37 7.38 9.45
C VAL A 74 -3.52 8.15 10.75
N THR A 75 -4.45 9.09 10.77
CA THR A 75 -4.79 9.85 11.98
C THR A 75 -5.78 9.12 12.88
N ASP A 76 -6.61 8.25 12.32
CA ASP A 76 -7.63 7.46 13.02
C ASP A 76 -7.63 6.02 12.49
N ILE A 77 -7.23 5.07 13.34
CA ILE A 77 -7.15 3.65 13.00
C ILE A 77 -8.52 2.98 12.97
N GLU A 78 -9.50 3.45 13.74
CA GLU A 78 -10.86 2.90 13.75
C GLU A 78 -11.56 3.26 12.44
N GLU A 79 -11.38 4.50 11.99
CA GLU A 79 -11.84 4.95 10.68
C GLU A 79 -11.17 4.14 9.57
N ALA A 80 -9.85 3.99 9.59
CA ALA A 80 -9.12 3.20 8.59
C ALA A 80 -9.59 1.73 8.55
N HIS A 81 -9.71 1.08 9.72
CA HIS A 81 -10.21 -0.30 9.82
C HIS A 81 -11.60 -0.44 9.19
N ARG A 82 -12.52 0.47 9.55
CA ARG A 82 -13.90 0.48 9.05
C ARG A 82 -13.95 0.74 7.54
N GLU A 83 -13.21 1.72 7.04
CA GLU A 83 -13.19 2.06 5.62
C GLU A 83 -12.65 0.90 4.78
N LEU A 84 -11.50 0.34 5.15
CA LEU A 84 -10.89 -0.78 4.44
C LEU A 84 -11.82 -1.99 4.43
N SER A 85 -12.40 -2.33 5.58
CA SER A 85 -13.39 -3.42 5.69
C SER A 85 -14.61 -3.17 4.81
N THR A 86 -15.15 -1.95 4.80
CA THR A 86 -16.32 -1.58 3.98
C THR A 86 -16.03 -1.67 2.48
N ARG A 87 -14.78 -1.42 2.07
CA ARG A 87 -14.31 -1.57 0.69
C ARG A 87 -13.99 -3.03 0.32
N GLY A 88 -14.21 -3.98 1.24
CA GLY A 88 -14.00 -5.41 1.03
C GLY A 88 -12.53 -5.83 1.09
N ILE A 89 -11.68 -5.04 1.75
CA ILE A 89 -10.29 -5.42 2.05
C ILE A 89 -10.30 -6.28 3.32
N GLU A 90 -9.70 -7.46 3.24
CA GLU A 90 -9.49 -8.29 4.43
C GLU A 90 -8.41 -7.65 5.30
N VAL A 91 -8.81 -7.24 6.49
CA VAL A 91 -7.94 -6.60 7.49
C VAL A 91 -7.99 -7.38 8.79
N THR A 92 -6.90 -7.33 9.54
CA THR A 92 -6.88 -7.86 10.92
C THR A 92 -7.71 -6.98 11.86
N GLU A 93 -8.04 -7.52 13.02
CA GLU A 93 -8.46 -6.71 14.17
C GLU A 93 -7.41 -5.64 14.50
N ILE A 94 -7.86 -4.57 15.16
CA ILE A 94 -6.97 -3.49 15.61
C ILE A 94 -6.04 -4.03 16.71
N ASP A 95 -4.74 -3.92 16.48
CA ASP A 95 -3.68 -4.28 17.41
C ASP A 95 -3.15 -3.02 18.12
N ASP A 96 -3.54 -2.84 19.38
CA ASP A 96 -3.14 -1.69 20.19
C ASP A 96 -1.79 -1.96 20.90
N GLN A 97 -0.79 -1.15 20.56
CA GLN A 97 0.55 -1.19 21.12
C GLN A 97 0.89 0.11 21.88
N PRO A 98 1.87 0.08 22.81
CA PRO A 98 2.28 1.29 23.55
C PRO A 98 2.76 2.46 22.67
N TRP A 99 3.16 2.19 21.43
CA TRP A 99 3.68 3.16 20.46
C TRP A 99 2.73 3.43 19.27
N GLY A 100 1.51 2.93 19.32
CA GLY A 100 0.51 3.15 18.28
C GLY A 100 -0.43 1.98 18.10
N SER A 101 -1.41 2.17 17.24
CA SER A 101 -2.42 1.14 16.92
C SER A 101 -2.26 0.73 15.47
N PHE A 102 -2.44 -0.57 15.20
CA PHE A 102 -2.14 -1.16 13.90
C PHE A 102 -3.31 -1.95 13.34
N VAL A 103 -3.43 -1.94 12.02
CA VAL A 103 -4.26 -2.86 11.23
C VAL A 103 -3.40 -3.36 10.08
N TYR A 104 -3.49 -4.65 9.78
CA TYR A 104 -2.70 -5.26 8.72
C TYR A 104 -3.59 -5.75 7.59
N PHE A 105 -3.10 -5.67 6.36
CA PHE A 105 -3.69 -6.30 5.19
C PHE A 105 -2.61 -6.85 4.26
N ALA A 106 -3.00 -7.75 3.36
CA ALA A 106 -2.17 -8.20 2.26
C ALA A 106 -2.84 -7.85 0.93
N ASP A 107 -2.03 -7.55 -0.08
CA ASP A 107 -2.52 -7.45 -1.45
C ASP A 107 -2.82 -8.85 -2.04
N PRO A 108 -3.37 -8.95 -3.26
CA PRO A 108 -3.73 -10.23 -3.88
C PRO A 108 -2.55 -11.18 -4.12
N ASP A 109 -1.32 -10.68 -4.10
CA ASP A 109 -0.10 -11.45 -4.27
C ASP A 109 0.54 -11.84 -2.94
N GLY A 110 0.10 -11.23 -1.83
CA GLY A 110 0.58 -11.49 -0.47
C GLY A 110 1.52 -10.42 0.08
N ASN A 111 1.74 -9.32 -0.64
CA ASN A 111 2.57 -8.21 -0.15
C ASN A 111 1.90 -7.59 1.08
N ARG A 112 2.63 -7.49 2.20
CA ARG A 112 2.05 -7.15 3.50
C ARG A 112 2.19 -5.67 3.84
N TRP A 113 1.09 -5.12 4.35
CA TRP A 113 0.96 -3.73 4.75
C TRP A 113 0.57 -3.60 6.21
N ALA A 114 1.15 -2.61 6.88
CA ALA A 114 0.79 -2.13 8.20
C ALA A 114 0.22 -0.72 8.09
N VAL A 115 -1.01 -0.53 8.53
CA VAL A 115 -1.63 0.78 8.70
C VAL A 115 -1.47 1.17 10.17
N GLN A 116 -0.80 2.28 10.44
CA GLN A 116 -0.49 2.71 11.79
C GLN A 116 -1.16 4.04 12.13
N GLN A 117 -1.78 4.13 13.30
CA GLN A 117 -1.95 5.39 14.01
C GLN A 117 -0.83 5.54 15.06
N THR A 118 0.01 6.57 14.93
CA THR A 118 1.21 6.74 15.78
C THR A 118 0.90 7.19 17.21
N THR A 119 -0.27 7.80 17.43
CA THR A 119 -0.74 8.17 18.77
C THR A 119 -1.62 7.05 19.31
N PRO A 120 -1.27 6.41 20.45
CA PRO A 120 -2.09 5.35 21.03
C PRO A 120 -3.53 5.81 21.32
N ARG A 121 -4.50 4.92 21.10
CA ARG A 121 -5.91 5.16 21.47
C ARG A 121 -6.05 5.27 22.99
N GLY A 122 -6.90 6.19 23.46
CA GLY A 122 -7.28 6.30 24.88
C GLY A 122 -6.29 7.04 25.78
N ARG A 123 -5.46 7.94 25.22
CA ARG A 123 -4.60 8.84 25.99
C ARG A 123 -4.95 10.31 25.75
#